data_AF-A0A3S3RKI3-F1
#
_entry.id   AF-A0A3S3RKI3-F1
#
_cell.length_a   1.000
_cell.length_b   1.000
_cell.length_c   1.000
_cell.angle_alpha   90.00
_cell.angle_beta   90.00
_cell.angle_gamma   90.00
#
_symmetry.space_group_name_H-M   'P 1'
#
loop_
_entity.id
_entity.type
_entity.pdbx_description
1 polymer ?
#
loop_
_entity_poly.entity_id
_entity_poly.type
_entity_poly.pdbx_seq_one_letter_code
_entity_poly.pdbx_strand_id
1 'polypeptide(L)'
;PESMAQAEEAAMRAVTLDDSDPWAHWALAITKLYTRRHDGAINEAERALALNPNFAEGHVILGEALHYSGRSEEALESFARGKTLNPYFPDVLLHFQALAQFQLGRYEEAIDLLMQRLARNAVTDVSRALLAACYGQLGRFAE
;
A
#
# COMPACT_ATOMS: atom_id res chain seq x y z
N PRO A 1 18.75 -9.07 3.30
CA PRO A 1 18.35 -10.48 3.05
C PRO A 1 18.05 -11.23 4.35
N GLU A 2 18.98 -11.20 5.30
CA GLU A 2 18.83 -11.83 6.61
C GLU A 2 17.70 -11.22 7.45
N SER A 3 17.55 -9.89 7.44
CA SER A 3 16.48 -9.19 8.15
C SER A 3 15.07 -9.56 7.70
N MET A 4 14.86 -9.76 6.39
CA MET A 4 13.54 -10.15 5.85
C MET A 4 13.21 -11.61 6.15
N ALA A 5 14.21 -12.49 6.16
CA ALA A 5 14.02 -13.89 6.54
C ALA A 5 13.66 -14.01 8.03
N GLN A 6 14.33 -13.26 8.90
CA GLN A 6 14.01 -13.21 10.33
C GLN A 6 12.61 -12.62 10.59
N ALA A 7 12.23 -11.56 9.85
CA ALA A 7 10.89 -11.01 9.94
C ALA A 7 9.82 -12.03 9.53
N GLU A 8 10.08 -12.83 8.50
CA GLU A 8 9.16 -13.86 8.02
C GLU A 8 9.02 -14.97 9.05
N GLU A 9 10.12 -15.46 9.60
CA GLU A 9 10.10 -16.47 10.67
C GLU A 9 9.32 -15.98 11.89
N ALA A 10 9.56 -14.74 12.31
CA ALA A 10 8.84 -14.14 13.44
C ALA A 10 7.34 -14.00 13.16
N ALA A 11 6.96 -13.52 11.97
CA ALA A 11 5.56 -13.38 11.58
C ALA A 11 4.85 -14.74 11.44
N MET A 12 5.51 -15.75 10.86
CA MET A 12 5.00 -17.12 10.82
C MET A 12 4.80 -17.70 12.22
N ARG A 13 5.75 -17.43 13.13
CA ARG A 13 5.63 -17.86 14.52
C ARG A 13 4.46 -17.18 15.22
N ALA A 14 4.21 -15.89 14.96
CA ALA A 14 3.05 -15.20 15.51
C ALA A 14 1.73 -15.85 15.05
N VAL A 15 1.60 -16.13 13.75
CA VAL A 15 0.42 -16.85 13.21
C VAL A 15 0.29 -18.25 13.80
N THR A 16 1.39 -18.96 14.01
CA THR A 16 1.35 -20.30 14.63
C THR A 16 0.91 -20.26 16.10
N LEU A 17 1.26 -19.19 16.82
CA LEU A 17 0.85 -19.00 18.21
C LEU A 17 -0.62 -18.60 18.32
N ASP A 18 -1.10 -17.77 17.39
CA ASP A 18 -2.49 -17.33 17.32
C ASP A 18 -2.91 -17.01 15.87
N ASP A 19 -3.57 -17.96 15.21
CA ASP A 19 -4.14 -17.79 13.85
C ASP A 19 -5.42 -16.95 13.85
N SER A 20 -5.89 -16.49 15.02
CA SER A 20 -7.04 -15.60 15.15
C SER A 20 -6.66 -14.13 15.35
N ASP A 21 -5.36 -13.82 15.46
CA ASP A 21 -4.87 -12.45 15.56
C ASP A 21 -4.71 -11.81 14.16
N PRO A 22 -5.53 -10.79 13.80
CA PRO A 22 -5.39 -10.09 12.53
C PRO A 22 -4.03 -9.38 12.39
N TRP A 23 -3.38 -8.97 13.49
CA TRP A 23 -2.06 -8.33 13.42
C TRP A 23 -0.95 -9.31 13.04
N ALA A 24 -1.06 -10.58 13.45
CA ALA A 24 -0.12 -11.63 13.05
C ALA A 24 -0.15 -11.85 11.53
N HIS A 25 -1.35 -11.99 10.96
CA HIS A 25 -1.52 -12.10 9.51
C HIS A 25 -1.09 -10.83 8.77
N TRP A 26 -1.37 -9.64 9.30
CA TRP A 26 -0.90 -8.39 8.71
C TRP A 26 0.63 -8.29 8.68
N ALA A 27 1.32 -8.69 9.76
CA ALA A 27 2.78 -8.72 9.81
C ALA A 27 3.37 -9.70 8.78
N LEU A 28 2.72 -10.85 8.58
CA LEU A 28 3.11 -11.81 7.55
C LEU A 28 2.85 -11.28 6.14
N ALA A 29 1.71 -10.59 5.93
CA ALA A 29 1.38 -9.93 4.67
C ALA A 29 2.44 -8.89 4.28
N ILE A 30 2.84 -8.03 5.21
CA ILE A 30 3.93 -7.05 5.04
C ILE A 30 5.23 -7.72 4.61
N THR A 31 5.59 -8.80 5.30
CA THR A 31 6.85 -9.47 5.01
C THR A 31 6.83 -10.11 3.63
N LYS A 32 5.72 -10.76 3.26
CA LYS A 32 5.53 -11.32 1.91
C LYS A 32 5.51 -10.23 0.84
N LEU A 33 4.94 -9.06 1.12
CA LEU A 33 4.93 -7.91 0.21
C LEU A 33 6.36 -7.46 -0.12
N TYR A 34 7.17 -7.15 0.89
CA TYR A 34 8.53 -6.63 0.69
C TYR A 34 9.54 -7.68 0.20
N THR A 35 9.14 -8.95 0.17
CA THR A 35 9.89 -10.04 -0.46
C THR A 35 9.33 -10.43 -1.84
N ARG A 36 8.44 -9.59 -2.39
CA ARG A 36 7.82 -9.72 -3.72
C ARG A 36 6.95 -10.99 -3.91
N ARG A 37 6.46 -11.56 -2.81
CA ARG A 37 5.50 -12.67 -2.83
C ARG A 37 4.08 -12.12 -2.73
N HIS A 38 3.66 -11.39 -3.76
CA HIS A 38 2.44 -10.58 -3.72
C HIS A 38 1.17 -11.41 -3.50
N ASP A 39 1.02 -12.56 -4.18
CA ASP A 39 -0.14 -13.45 -3.96
C ASP A 39 -0.20 -13.96 -2.51
N GLY A 40 0.96 -14.28 -1.95
CA GLY A 40 1.07 -14.64 -0.54
C GLY A 40 0.69 -13.49 0.38
N ALA A 41 1.08 -12.26 0.05
CA ALA A 41 0.70 -11.07 0.81
C ALA A 41 -0.81 -10.79 0.76
N ILE A 42 -1.43 -10.96 -0.42
CA ILE A 42 -2.89 -10.84 -0.60
C ILE A 42 -3.62 -11.83 0.31
N ASN A 43 -3.24 -13.12 0.28
CA ASN A 43 -3.90 -14.15 1.09
C ASN A 43 -3.84 -13.84 2.60
N GLU A 44 -2.69 -13.39 3.10
CA GLU A 44 -2.56 -13.03 4.52
C GLU A 44 -3.32 -11.75 4.87
N ALA A 45 -3.34 -10.76 3.98
CA ALA A 45 -4.12 -9.55 4.16
C ALA A 45 -5.63 -9.84 4.20
N GLU A 46 -6.12 -10.69 3.28
CA GLU A 46 -7.49 -11.17 3.27
C GLU A 46 -7.84 -11.96 4.54
N ARG A 47 -6.91 -12.78 5.04
CA ARG A 47 -7.10 -13.49 6.31
C ARG A 47 -7.22 -12.52 7.49
N ALA A 48 -6.36 -11.50 7.57
CA ALA A 48 -6.47 -10.45 8.58
C ALA A 48 -7.83 -9.72 8.52
N LEU A 49 -8.32 -9.44 7.32
CA LEU A 49 -9.62 -8.79 7.10
C LEU A 49 -10.81 -9.71 7.36
N ALA A 50 -10.68 -11.02 7.16
CA ALA A 50 -11.71 -11.99 7.53
C ALA A 50 -11.88 -12.06 9.06
N LEU A 51 -10.78 -11.93 9.81
CA LEU A 51 -10.78 -11.87 11.28
C LEU A 51 -11.29 -10.52 11.79
N ASN A 52 -10.92 -9.42 11.13
CA ASN A 52 -11.39 -8.08 11.46
C ASN A 52 -11.66 -7.24 10.20
N PRO A 53 -12.91 -7.17 9.71
CA PRO A 53 -13.27 -6.42 8.50
C PRO A 53 -13.05 -4.91 8.59
N ASN A 54 -12.93 -4.37 9.80
CA ASN A 54 -12.70 -2.95 10.07
C ASN A 54 -11.23 -2.62 10.35
N PHE A 55 -10.32 -3.54 10.03
CA PHE A 55 -8.89 -3.34 10.22
C PHE A 55 -8.31 -2.47 9.12
N ALA A 56 -8.09 -1.18 9.42
CA ALA A 56 -7.66 -0.19 8.44
C ALA A 56 -6.30 -0.56 7.79
N GLU A 57 -5.34 -1.01 8.59
CA GLU A 57 -4.02 -1.42 8.13
C GLU A 57 -4.07 -2.68 7.26
N GLY A 58 -5.02 -3.58 7.51
CA GLY A 58 -5.33 -4.74 6.67
C GLY A 58 -5.77 -4.33 5.26
N HIS A 59 -6.65 -3.32 5.16
CA HIS A 59 -7.09 -2.79 3.86
C HIS A 59 -5.96 -2.09 3.10
N VAL A 60 -5.08 -1.37 3.80
CA VAL A 60 -3.94 -0.71 3.16
C VAL A 60 -2.92 -1.73 2.64
N ILE A 61 -2.57 -2.75 3.44
CA ILE A 61 -1.61 -3.75 2.96
C ILE A 61 -2.17 -4.61 1.82
N LEU A 62 -3.48 -4.91 1.84
CA LEU A 62 -4.16 -5.54 0.72
C LEU A 62 -4.04 -4.67 -0.54
N GLY A 63 -4.28 -3.36 -0.41
CA GLY A 63 -4.15 -2.42 -1.52
C GLY A 63 -2.74 -2.38 -2.11
N GLU A 64 -1.70 -2.32 -1.27
CA GLU A 64 -0.32 -2.37 -1.75
C GLU A 64 -0.02 -3.69 -2.48
N ALA A 65 -0.44 -4.83 -1.91
CA ALA A 65 -0.21 -6.14 -2.51
C ALA A 65 -0.93 -6.30 -3.86
N LEU A 66 -2.18 -5.84 -3.95
CA LEU A 66 -2.96 -5.82 -5.19
C LEU A 66 -2.30 -4.97 -6.27
N HIS A 67 -1.84 -3.76 -5.92
CA HIS A 67 -1.14 -2.86 -6.83
C HIS A 67 0.12 -3.53 -7.41
N TYR A 68 0.98 -4.11 -6.55
CA TYR A 68 2.18 -4.80 -7.00
C TYR A 68 1.92 -6.11 -7.77
N SER A 69 0.73 -6.71 -7.60
CA SER A 69 0.22 -7.80 -8.47
C SER A 69 -0.42 -7.32 -9.77
N GLY A 70 -0.43 -6.01 -10.07
CA GLY A 70 -1.01 -5.44 -11.27
C GLY A 70 -2.53 -5.18 -11.22
N ARG A 71 -3.15 -5.34 -10.05
CA ARG A 71 -4.59 -5.17 -9.79
C ARG A 71 -4.87 -3.78 -9.19
N SER A 72 -4.47 -2.73 -9.91
CA SER A 72 -4.47 -1.36 -9.36
C SER A 72 -5.86 -0.76 -9.13
N GLU A 73 -6.91 -1.14 -9.88
CA GLU A 73 -8.30 -0.76 -9.55
C GLU A 73 -8.71 -1.27 -8.17
N GLU A 74 -8.51 -2.56 -7.90
CA GLU A 74 -8.89 -3.20 -6.62
C GLU A 74 -8.05 -2.66 -5.46
N ALA A 75 -6.81 -2.27 -5.75
CA ALA A 75 -5.96 -1.58 -4.79
C ALA A 75 -6.58 -0.24 -4.33
N LEU A 76 -7.11 0.56 -5.27
CA LEU A 76 -7.75 1.84 -4.96
C LEU A 76 -8.99 1.67 -4.09
N GLU A 77 -9.79 0.62 -4.33
CA GLU A 77 -10.94 0.28 -3.48
C GLU A 77 -10.50 -0.06 -2.06
N SER A 78 -9.45 -0.86 -1.92
CA SER A 78 -8.88 -1.25 -0.61
C SER A 78 -8.33 -0.03 0.13
N PHE A 79 -7.57 0.84 -0.55
CA PHE A 79 -7.09 2.10 0.04
C PHE A 79 -8.23 3.02 0.48
N ALA A 80 -9.30 3.13 -0.32
CA ALA A 80 -10.47 3.93 0.04
C ALA A 80 -11.15 3.39 1.31
N ARG A 81 -11.23 2.06 1.45
CA ARG A 81 -11.79 1.43 2.65
C ARG A 81 -10.90 1.68 3.89
N GLY A 82 -9.59 1.52 3.77
CA GLY A 82 -8.63 1.82 4.84
C GLY A 82 -8.72 3.28 5.31
N LYS A 83 -8.77 4.24 4.37
CA LYS A 83 -8.96 5.67 4.66
C LYS A 83 -10.29 5.98 5.34
N THR A 84 -11.36 5.27 4.98
CA THR A 84 -12.68 5.45 5.61
C THR A 84 -12.67 4.99 7.06
N LEU A 85 -11.99 3.88 7.35
CA LEU A 85 -11.89 3.29 8.69
C LEU A 85 -10.97 4.10 9.61
N ASN A 86 -9.91 4.68 9.07
CA ASN A 86 -9.04 5.59 9.80
C ASN A 86 -8.80 6.88 8.96
N PRO A 87 -9.60 7.94 9.18
CA PRO A 87 -9.45 9.22 8.48
C PRO A 87 -8.11 9.93 8.72
N TYR A 88 -7.38 9.53 9.76
CA TYR A 88 -6.06 10.06 10.12
C TYR A 88 -4.92 9.17 9.60
N PHE A 89 -5.19 8.30 8.63
CA PHE A 89 -4.16 7.43 8.06
C PHE A 89 -2.96 8.25 7.58
N PRO A 90 -1.71 7.77 7.79
CA PRO A 90 -0.52 8.52 7.40
C PRO A 90 -0.56 8.99 5.95
N ASP A 91 0.01 10.17 5.69
CA ASP A 91 0.03 10.81 4.37
C ASP A 91 0.69 9.93 3.28
N VAL A 92 1.43 8.88 3.67
CA VAL A 92 1.96 7.86 2.75
C VAL A 92 0.85 7.16 1.95
N LEU A 93 -0.38 7.08 2.46
CA LEU A 93 -1.50 6.48 1.72
C LEU A 93 -1.79 7.24 0.42
N LEU A 94 -1.66 8.58 0.42
CA LEU A 94 -1.81 9.39 -0.80
C LEU A 94 -0.75 9.01 -1.85
N HIS A 95 0.44 8.60 -1.42
CA HIS A 95 1.49 8.13 -2.34
C HIS A 95 1.15 6.77 -2.95
N PHE A 96 0.64 5.83 -2.15
CA PHE A 96 0.22 4.53 -2.68
C PHE A 96 -0.97 4.64 -3.64
N GLN A 97 -1.94 5.51 -3.32
CA GLN A 97 -3.04 5.83 -4.24
C GLN A 97 -2.51 6.45 -5.54
N ALA A 98 -1.55 7.37 -5.47
CA ALA A 98 -0.93 7.97 -6.66
C ALA A 98 -0.16 6.95 -7.50
N LEU A 99 0.55 6.01 -6.89
CA LEU A 99 1.22 4.90 -7.59
C LEU A 99 0.22 4.02 -8.34
N ALA A 100 -0.89 3.68 -7.71
CA ALA A 100 -1.96 2.93 -8.36
C ALA A 100 -2.56 3.71 -9.54
N GLN A 101 -2.90 4.98 -9.38
CA GLN A 101 -3.40 5.81 -10.48
C GLN A 101 -2.39 5.94 -11.63
N PHE A 102 -1.10 6.10 -11.31
CA PHE A 102 -0.03 6.14 -12.31
C PHE A 102 0.04 4.84 -13.13
N GLN A 103 -0.05 3.68 -12.48
CA GLN A 103 -0.02 2.38 -13.18
C GLN A 103 -1.25 2.18 -14.08
N LEU A 104 -2.36 2.85 -13.77
CA LEU A 104 -3.57 2.88 -14.59
C LEU A 104 -3.54 3.92 -15.72
N GLY A 105 -2.44 4.69 -15.84
CA GLY A 105 -2.34 5.77 -16.83
C GLY A 105 -3.15 7.01 -16.48
N ARG A 106 -3.68 7.10 -15.25
CA ARG A 106 -4.47 8.22 -14.72
C ARG A 106 -3.55 9.25 -14.08
N TYR A 107 -2.76 9.91 -14.93
CA TYR A 107 -1.64 10.74 -14.49
C TYR A 107 -2.10 12.03 -13.79
N GLU A 108 -3.20 12.63 -14.24
CA GLU A 108 -3.81 13.81 -13.63
C GLU A 108 -4.26 13.53 -12.18
N GLU A 109 -4.97 12.42 -11.95
CA GLU A 109 -5.40 12.02 -10.61
C GLU A 109 -4.19 11.69 -9.70
N ALA A 110 -3.13 11.11 -10.26
CA ALA A 110 -1.90 10.87 -9.54
C ALA A 110 -1.23 12.20 -9.13
N ILE A 111 -1.16 13.19 -10.04
CA ILE A 111 -0.64 14.54 -9.75
C ILE A 111 -1.39 15.19 -8.60
N ASP A 112 -2.73 15.17 -8.63
CA ASP A 112 -3.56 15.77 -7.58
C ASP A 112 -3.27 15.17 -6.19
N LEU A 113 -3.16 13.84 -6.11
CA LEU A 113 -2.82 13.14 -4.87
C LEU A 113 -1.41 13.47 -4.37
N LEU A 114 -0.45 13.58 -5.28
CA LEU A 114 0.93 13.92 -4.96
C LEU A 114 1.07 15.35 -4.47
N MET A 115 0.38 16.30 -5.12
CA MET A 115 0.33 17.69 -4.70
C MET A 115 -0.33 17.83 -3.32
N GLN A 116 -1.43 17.11 -3.06
CA GLN A 116 -2.04 17.05 -1.73
C GLN A 116 -1.07 16.52 -0.67
N ARG A 117 -0.31 15.46 -0.98
CA ARG A 117 0.71 14.92 -0.06
C ARG A 117 1.83 15.92 0.20
N LEU A 118 2.37 16.55 -0.84
CA LEU A 118 3.46 17.52 -0.72
C LEU A 118 3.05 18.77 0.05
N ALA A 119 1.78 19.19 -0.05
CA ALA A 119 1.26 20.30 0.76
C ALA A 119 1.22 19.97 2.26
N ARG A 120 1.03 18.69 2.63
CA ARG A 120 1.04 18.23 4.04
C ARG A 120 2.43 17.91 4.55
N ASN A 121 3.26 17.32 3.69
CA ASN A 121 4.64 16.95 3.99
C ASN A 121 5.57 17.32 2.84
N ALA A 122 6.16 18.52 2.95
CA ALA A 122 7.00 19.10 1.92
C ALA A 122 8.39 18.44 1.80
N VAL A 123 8.76 17.44 2.61
CA VAL A 123 10.12 16.87 2.61
C VAL A 123 10.18 15.48 1.95
N THR A 124 9.09 15.00 1.32
CA THR A 124 9.08 13.65 0.74
C THR A 124 9.64 13.59 -0.69
N ASP A 125 10.81 12.98 -0.87
CA ASP A 125 11.47 12.88 -2.19
C ASP A 125 10.75 11.93 -3.16
N VAL A 126 10.22 10.81 -2.65
CA VAL A 126 9.55 9.79 -3.50
C VAL A 126 8.31 10.32 -4.22
N SER A 127 7.58 11.26 -3.62
CA SER A 127 6.43 11.89 -4.28
C SER A 127 6.82 12.84 -5.40
N ARG A 128 7.95 13.55 -5.26
CA ARG A 128 8.45 14.43 -6.32
C ARG A 128 8.91 13.64 -7.54
N ALA A 129 9.58 12.51 -7.31
CA ALA A 129 10.01 11.64 -8.39
C ALA A 129 8.81 11.11 -9.19
N LEU A 130 7.76 10.65 -8.50
CA LEU A 130 6.54 10.18 -9.18
C LEU A 130 5.80 11.33 -9.87
N LEU A 131 5.79 12.54 -9.27
CA LEU A 131 5.16 13.72 -9.87
C LEU A 131 5.85 14.09 -11.18
N ALA A 132 7.17 14.14 -11.19
CA ALA A 132 7.97 14.38 -12.40
C ALA A 132 7.72 13.30 -13.47
N ALA A 133 7.56 12.04 -13.06
CA ALA A 133 7.18 10.96 -13.98
C ALA A 133 5.79 11.19 -14.60
N CYS A 134 4.81 11.65 -13.81
CA CYS A 134 3.47 11.99 -14.32
C CYS A 134 3.54 13.14 -15.34
N TYR A 135 4.25 14.22 -15.03
CA TYR A 135 4.43 15.33 -15.97
C TYR A 135 5.15 14.90 -17.25
N GLY A 136 6.16 14.03 -17.14
CA GLY A 136 6.83 13.44 -18.29
C GLY A 136 5.88 12.64 -19.20
N GLN A 137 4.98 11.83 -18.63
CA GLN A 137 3.97 11.09 -19.40
C GLN A 137 2.96 12.02 -20.10
N LEU A 138 2.65 13.16 -19.48
CA LEU A 138 1.75 14.17 -20.05
C LEU A 138 2.45 15.18 -20.97
N GLY A 139 3.78 15.13 -21.11
CA GLY A 139 4.57 16.09 -21.90
C GLY A 139 4.69 17.50 -21.27
N ARG A 140 4.42 17.63 -19.97
CA ARG A 140 4.36 18.92 -19.23
C ARG A 140 5.71 19.25 -18.59
N PHE A 141 6.79 19.28 -19.38
CA PHE A 141 8.18 19.37 -18.88
C PHE A 141 8.56 20.68 -18.17
N ALA A 142 7.71 21.71 -18.24
CA ALA A 142 7.93 23.00 -17.59
C ALA A 142 7.31 23.07 -16.17
N GLU A 143 6.49 22.08 -15.80
CA GLU A 143 5.89 21.87 -14.48
C GLU A 143 6.70 20.84 -13.69
#